data_AF-A0A5C4IZL1-F1
#
_entry.id   AF-A0A5C4IZL1-F1
#
_cell.length_a   1.000
_cell.length_b   1.000
_cell.length_c   1.000
_cell.angle_alpha   90.00
_cell.angle_beta   90.00
_cell.angle_gamma   90.00
#
_symmetry.space_group_name_H-M   'P 1'
#
loop_
_entity.id
_entity.type
_entity.pdbx_description
1 polymer ?
#
loop_
_entity_poly.entity_id
_entity_poly.type
_entity_poly.pdbx_seq_one_letter_code
_entity_poly.pdbx_strand_id
1 'polypeptide(L)'
;MYDQSAAQLRLYVNGQLQAASDAGTPLVSHGAFEIGRSLYNRAFVNYWPGSIDDVQAFTQALSGEQVQQLAGGANPAGANMAAHWNMDEPAGKMRVYSPMDPWKATLQGGAALGAAGQAGTAMRLDDMTQAHAGTDRPLINTMRSFAVSAWVRLEKGDRTRTVLSQDGTSRSGFYLKYDAAYQKWAFSRVKVDTGDDTTAYQAFSKEPAVLNSWTHLVGVYNRNSGKLQIYVNGDPGTESPDVSSLWLADGGFQIGRSKWAGLQADHWPGLVDDVRVYDRIIGPQEAQEMVTQHPVLKARWVLNQEPVDDAFKGPAGSPALSLHNGAAIVDGAGIGLTAVAGLQLDPTTKAFAESAANVVKTDQSFTIAGWVRPPLGRPQQPVTVSPRPGRIPMRSRCATSPVRIRPCRGVGRSRCEMPTTRPPHR
;
A
#
# COMPACT_ATOMS: atom_id res chain seq x y z
N MET A 1 -0.15 -29.81 -6.11
CA MET A 1 0.75 -28.95 -5.31
C MET A 1 2.19 -29.31 -5.61
N TYR A 2 3.05 -28.34 -5.90
CA TYR A 2 4.50 -28.54 -6.00
C TYR A 2 5.19 -27.96 -4.77
N ASP A 3 6.08 -28.73 -4.15
CA ASP A 3 6.89 -28.34 -3.00
C ASP A 3 8.37 -28.42 -3.40
N GLN A 4 8.97 -27.25 -3.60
CA GLN A 4 10.37 -27.15 -4.02
C GLN A 4 11.34 -27.68 -2.97
N SER A 5 11.04 -27.50 -1.68
CA SER A 5 11.91 -27.91 -0.59
C SER A 5 11.99 -29.43 -0.48
N ALA A 6 10.87 -30.10 -0.77
CA ALA A 6 10.77 -31.56 -0.80
C ALA A 6 10.99 -32.16 -2.19
N ALA A 7 11.16 -31.34 -3.22
CA ALA A 7 11.19 -31.75 -4.64
C ALA A 7 10.03 -32.70 -5.01
N GLN A 8 8.80 -32.39 -4.58
CA GLN A 8 7.64 -33.29 -4.74
C GLN A 8 6.44 -32.60 -5.37
N LEU A 9 5.71 -33.36 -6.19
CA LEU A 9 4.34 -33.08 -6.62
C LEU A 9 3.38 -33.91 -5.79
N ARG A 10 2.34 -33.28 -5.25
CA ARG A 10 1.30 -33.91 -4.44
C ARG A 10 -0.08 -33.57 -4.98
N LEU A 11 -0.93 -34.57 -5.16
CA LEU A 11 -2.34 -34.44 -5.55
C LEU A 11 -3.22 -34.68 -4.33
N TYR A 12 -4.09 -33.73 -4.03
CA TYR A 12 -5.10 -33.85 -2.99
C TYR A 12 -6.48 -33.82 -3.63
N VAL A 13 -7.39 -34.65 -3.13
CA VAL A 13 -8.81 -34.67 -3.52
C VAL A 13 -9.62 -34.62 -2.22
N ASN A 14 -10.57 -33.69 -2.14
CA ASN A 14 -11.39 -33.44 -0.93
C ASN A 14 -10.54 -33.27 0.33
N GLY A 15 -9.40 -32.58 0.21
CA GLY A 15 -8.49 -32.29 1.33
C GLY A 15 -7.56 -33.44 1.71
N GLN A 16 -7.70 -34.61 1.09
CA GLN A 16 -6.92 -35.80 1.41
C GLN A 16 -5.85 -36.06 0.35
N LEU A 17 -4.63 -36.39 0.78
CA LEU A 17 -3.54 -36.75 -0.13
C LEU A 17 -3.88 -38.04 -0.86
N GLN A 18 -3.93 -37.99 -2.19
CA GLN A 18 -4.21 -39.16 -3.04
C GLN A 18 -2.95 -39.73 -3.69
N ALA A 19 -2.03 -38.86 -4.07
CA ALA A 19 -0.79 -39.27 -4.73
C ALA A 19 0.33 -38.27 -4.44
N ALA A 20 1.55 -38.78 -4.40
CA ALA A 20 2.77 -37.99 -4.40
C ALA A 20 3.76 -38.61 -5.37
N SER A 21 4.52 -37.78 -6.07
CA SER A 21 5.61 -38.19 -6.94
C SER A 21 6.77 -37.22 -6.81
N ASP A 22 7.98 -37.70 -7.06
CA ASP A 22 9.14 -36.82 -7.16
C ASP A 22 8.95 -35.89 -8.35
N ALA A 23 9.23 -34.61 -8.13
CA ALA A 23 9.21 -33.61 -9.17
C ALA A 23 10.58 -33.64 -9.86
N GLY A 24 10.58 -33.85 -11.19
CA GLY A 24 11.77 -33.63 -11.99
C GLY A 24 12.18 -32.14 -11.98
N THR A 25 13.24 -31.81 -12.72
CA THR A 25 13.71 -30.41 -12.84
C THR A 25 12.59 -29.50 -13.35
N PRO A 26 12.13 -28.50 -12.58
CA PRO A 26 11.04 -27.63 -12.98
C PRO A 26 11.44 -26.82 -14.22
N LEU A 27 10.55 -26.78 -15.22
CA LEU A 27 10.72 -25.92 -16.38
C LEU A 27 10.13 -24.54 -16.06
N VAL A 28 10.87 -23.47 -16.36
CA VAL A 28 10.34 -22.10 -16.25
C VAL A 28 9.32 -21.89 -17.37
N SER A 29 8.06 -21.65 -17.00
CA SER A 29 7.00 -21.27 -17.94
C SER A 29 6.89 -19.76 -18.04
N HIS A 30 6.87 -19.24 -19.26
CA HIS A 30 6.67 -17.81 -19.56
C HIS A 30 5.25 -17.50 -20.10
N GLY A 31 4.39 -18.52 -20.22
CA GLY A 31 3.03 -18.40 -20.74
C GLY A 31 2.01 -18.01 -19.67
N ALA A 32 0.78 -17.71 -20.10
CA ALA A 32 -0.35 -17.48 -19.21
C ALA A 32 -0.73 -18.77 -18.43
N PHE A 33 -1.33 -18.60 -17.25
CA PHE A 33 -1.93 -19.71 -16.50
C PHE A 33 -3.24 -20.13 -17.18
N GLU A 34 -3.35 -21.40 -17.54
CA GLU A 34 -4.47 -21.97 -18.30
C GLU A 34 -5.32 -22.87 -17.38
N ILE A 35 -6.65 -22.72 -17.43
CA ILE A 35 -7.62 -23.53 -16.68
C ILE A 35 -8.47 -24.30 -17.69
N GLY A 36 -8.69 -25.60 -17.44
CA GLY A 36 -9.57 -26.43 -18.26
C GLY A 36 -9.02 -26.84 -19.63
N ARG A 37 -7.73 -26.60 -19.89
CA ARG A 37 -6.99 -27.09 -21.07
C ARG A 37 -5.50 -27.12 -20.78
N SER A 38 -4.73 -27.78 -21.64
CA SER A 38 -3.26 -27.82 -21.56
C SER A 38 -2.64 -27.51 -22.92
N LEU A 39 -1.43 -26.94 -22.94
CA LEU A 39 -0.67 -26.74 -24.17
C LEU A 39 0.31 -27.90 -24.36
N TYR A 40 0.19 -28.63 -25.47
CA TYR A 40 1.10 -29.71 -25.84
C TYR A 40 1.44 -29.61 -27.33
N ASN A 41 2.73 -29.74 -27.68
CA ASN A 41 3.21 -29.62 -29.05
C ASN A 41 2.67 -28.38 -29.80
N ARG A 42 2.66 -27.22 -29.12
CA ARG A 42 2.14 -25.93 -29.61
C ARG A 42 0.64 -25.89 -29.95
N ALA A 43 -0.13 -26.89 -29.52
CA ALA A 43 -1.58 -26.91 -29.66
C ALA A 43 -2.25 -27.05 -28.30
N PHE A 44 -3.40 -26.41 -28.13
CA PHE A 44 -4.23 -26.64 -26.95
C PHE A 44 -4.94 -27.99 -27.08
N VAL A 45 -4.85 -28.80 -26.02
CA VAL A 45 -5.36 -30.16 -25.92
C VAL A 45 -5.89 -30.42 -24.50
N ASN A 46 -6.53 -31.58 -24.26
CA ASN A 46 -7.05 -32.01 -22.95
C ASN A 46 -8.07 -31.03 -22.35
N TYR A 47 -9.10 -30.70 -23.12
CA TYR A 47 -10.16 -29.79 -22.69
C TYR A 47 -11.04 -30.46 -21.61
N TRP A 48 -11.30 -29.74 -20.53
CA TRP A 48 -12.17 -30.19 -19.45
C TRP A 48 -13.64 -30.14 -19.87
N PRO A 49 -14.38 -31.26 -19.80
CA PRO A 49 -15.82 -31.24 -20.02
C PRO A 49 -16.55 -30.92 -18.71
N GLY A 50 -17.18 -29.74 -18.63
CA GLY A 50 -18.05 -29.35 -17.51
C GLY A 50 -17.71 -28.01 -16.89
N SER A 51 -18.28 -27.75 -15.71
CA SER A 51 -18.04 -26.54 -14.92
C SER A 51 -16.84 -26.69 -14.00
N ILE A 52 -16.06 -25.62 -13.85
CA ILE A 52 -14.98 -25.46 -12.89
C ILE A 52 -15.34 -24.22 -12.07
N ASP A 53 -15.15 -24.28 -10.76
CA ASP A 53 -15.41 -23.18 -9.84
C ASP A 53 -14.25 -23.03 -8.84
N ASP A 54 -14.11 -21.85 -8.24
CA ASP A 54 -13.16 -21.55 -7.15
C ASP A 54 -11.70 -21.95 -7.37
N VAL A 55 -11.12 -21.60 -8.52
CA VAL A 55 -9.70 -21.86 -8.79
C VAL A 55 -8.81 -20.88 -8.02
N GLN A 56 -8.03 -21.38 -7.08
CA GLN A 56 -7.07 -20.62 -6.28
C GLN A 56 -5.62 -21.05 -6.59
N ALA A 57 -4.70 -20.09 -6.64
CA ALA A 57 -3.27 -20.31 -6.84
C ALA A 57 -2.45 -19.66 -5.72
N PHE A 58 -1.47 -20.39 -5.19
CA PHE A 58 -0.64 -19.95 -4.07
C PHE A 58 0.83 -19.89 -4.48
N THR A 59 1.57 -18.92 -3.94
CA THR A 59 3.01 -18.74 -4.18
C THR A 59 3.87 -19.69 -3.34
N GLN A 60 3.27 -20.45 -2.43
CA GLN A 60 3.93 -21.40 -1.54
C GLN A 60 3.17 -22.73 -1.52
N ALA A 61 3.89 -23.80 -1.21
CA ALA A 61 3.28 -25.10 -0.93
C ALA A 61 2.49 -25.03 0.39
N LEU A 62 1.26 -25.54 0.37
CA LEU A 62 0.40 -25.61 1.55
C LEU A 62 0.72 -26.86 2.38
N SER A 63 0.52 -26.77 3.69
CA SER A 63 0.56 -27.94 4.58
C SER A 63 -0.67 -28.83 4.37
N GLY A 64 -0.58 -30.09 4.80
CA GLY A 64 -1.72 -31.02 4.72
C GLY A 64 -2.97 -30.51 5.47
N GLU A 65 -2.79 -29.87 6.62
CA GLU A 65 -3.87 -29.24 7.39
C GLU A 65 -4.50 -28.07 6.63
N GLN A 66 -3.68 -27.25 5.98
CA GLN A 66 -4.15 -26.12 5.17
C GLN A 66 -4.96 -26.58 3.95
N VAL A 67 -4.57 -27.71 3.35
CA VAL A 67 -5.34 -28.33 2.25
C VAL A 67 -6.67 -28.91 2.74
N GLN A 68 -6.72 -29.46 3.95
CA GLN A 68 -7.97 -29.90 4.57
C GLN A 68 -8.91 -28.74 4.89
N GLN A 69 -8.36 -27.61 5.35
CA GLN A 69 -9.13 -26.38 5.55
C GLN A 69 -9.74 -25.88 4.23
N LEU A 70 -8.96 -25.83 3.15
CA LEU A 70 -9.46 -25.43 1.82
C LEU A 70 -10.58 -26.34 1.32
N ALA A 71 -10.43 -27.65 1.47
CA ALA A 71 -11.46 -28.60 1.09
C ALA A 71 -12.74 -28.48 1.94
N GLY A 72 -12.64 -27.96 3.15
CA GLY A 72 -13.76 -27.59 4.01
C GLY A 72 -14.33 -26.20 3.73
N GLY A 73 -13.83 -25.48 2.73
CA GLY A 73 -14.25 -24.12 2.37
C GLY A 73 -13.60 -23.00 3.20
N ALA A 74 -12.50 -23.29 3.91
CA ALA A 74 -11.78 -22.32 4.74
C ALA A 74 -10.38 -22.02 4.18
N ASN A 75 -10.02 -20.74 4.08
CA ASN A 75 -8.67 -20.34 3.67
C ASN A 75 -7.65 -20.53 4.81
N PRO A 76 -6.43 -21.03 4.53
CA PRO A 76 -5.47 -21.44 5.55
C PRO A 76 -4.78 -20.30 6.30
N ALA A 77 -4.49 -20.48 7.60
CA ALA A 77 -3.88 -19.44 8.45
C ALA A 77 -2.52 -18.94 7.93
N GLY A 78 -2.40 -17.61 7.83
CA GLY A 78 -1.50 -16.88 6.91
C GLY A 78 -2.28 -16.17 5.79
N ALA A 79 -3.49 -16.68 5.48
CA ALA A 79 -4.47 -16.15 4.54
C ALA A 79 -5.77 -15.66 5.23
N ASN A 80 -5.73 -15.31 6.52
CA ASN A 80 -6.89 -14.86 7.32
C ASN A 80 -7.28 -13.41 7.03
N MET A 81 -7.54 -13.13 5.75
CA MET A 81 -8.14 -11.90 5.28
C MET A 81 -9.60 -12.24 4.98
N ALA A 82 -10.53 -11.68 5.74
CA ALA A 82 -11.96 -11.94 5.58
C ALA A 82 -12.49 -11.32 4.28
N ALA A 83 -11.97 -10.16 3.91
CA ALA A 83 -12.27 -9.51 2.63
C ALA A 83 -11.14 -8.54 2.24
N HIS A 84 -11.03 -8.30 0.95
CA HIS A 84 -10.10 -7.35 0.34
C HIS A 84 -10.70 -6.78 -0.93
N TRP A 85 -10.68 -5.46 -1.07
CA TRP A 85 -11.07 -4.77 -2.28
C TRP A 85 -9.95 -3.81 -2.67
N ASN A 86 -9.26 -4.11 -3.76
CA ASN A 86 -8.22 -3.24 -4.32
C ASN A 86 -8.77 -2.00 -5.03
N MET A 87 -10.07 -1.95 -5.34
CA MET A 87 -10.73 -0.82 -6.02
C MET A 87 -10.17 -0.54 -7.43
N ASP A 88 -9.63 -1.57 -8.09
CA ASP A 88 -9.00 -1.48 -9.42
C ASP A 88 -9.96 -1.75 -10.59
N GLU A 89 -11.24 -1.99 -10.32
CA GLU A 89 -12.20 -2.27 -11.38
C GLU A 89 -12.38 -1.04 -12.31
N PRO A 90 -12.59 -1.28 -13.62
CA PRO A 90 -12.76 -0.19 -14.58
C PRO A 90 -13.91 0.76 -14.22
N ALA A 91 -13.78 2.02 -14.65
CA ALA A 91 -14.83 3.03 -14.52
C ALA A 91 -16.19 2.53 -15.06
N GLY A 92 -17.28 2.92 -14.39
CA GLY A 92 -18.65 2.53 -14.74
C GLY A 92 -19.11 1.18 -14.16
N LYS A 93 -18.23 0.42 -13.50
CA LYS A 93 -18.64 -0.75 -12.70
C LYS A 93 -19.29 -0.29 -11.40
N MET A 94 -20.34 -1.01 -10.98
CA MET A 94 -21.14 -0.73 -9.78
C MET A 94 -20.84 -1.69 -8.63
N ARG A 95 -19.83 -2.54 -8.76
CA ARG A 95 -19.44 -3.53 -7.77
C ARG A 95 -17.94 -3.68 -7.76
N VAL A 96 -17.40 -3.87 -6.57
CA VAL A 96 -16.03 -4.31 -6.35
C VAL A 96 -16.03 -5.71 -5.74
N TYR A 97 -15.12 -6.55 -6.18
CA TYR A 97 -15.07 -7.96 -5.81
C TYR A 97 -13.87 -8.24 -4.94
N SER A 98 -14.08 -9.08 -3.92
CA SER A 98 -12.96 -9.59 -3.16
C SER A 98 -12.39 -10.85 -3.80
N PRO A 99 -11.06 -11.02 -3.83
CA PRO A 99 -10.48 -12.32 -4.15
C PRO A 99 -10.82 -13.38 -3.08
N MET A 100 -11.31 -12.95 -1.91
CA MET A 100 -11.86 -13.81 -0.86
C MET A 100 -13.38 -13.93 -1.11
N ASP A 101 -13.78 -14.92 -1.91
CA ASP A 101 -15.20 -15.18 -2.23
C ASP A 101 -15.98 -15.57 -0.95
N PRO A 102 -17.28 -15.22 -0.78
CA PRO A 102 -18.24 -14.62 -1.73
C PRO A 102 -18.41 -13.10 -1.65
N TRP A 103 -17.40 -12.35 -1.20
CA TRP A 103 -17.62 -10.96 -0.80
C TRP A 103 -17.57 -9.96 -1.96
N LYS A 104 -18.70 -9.30 -2.17
CA LYS A 104 -18.85 -8.15 -3.09
C LYS A 104 -19.34 -6.93 -2.32
N ALA A 105 -18.78 -5.75 -2.62
CA ALA A 105 -19.36 -4.49 -2.17
C ALA A 105 -20.04 -3.78 -3.35
N THR A 106 -21.31 -3.38 -3.16
CA THR A 106 -22.10 -2.71 -4.19
C THR A 106 -22.05 -1.20 -3.98
N LEU A 107 -21.73 -0.47 -5.04
CA LEU A 107 -21.64 0.99 -5.06
C LEU A 107 -23.03 1.61 -5.15
N GLN A 108 -23.23 2.71 -4.43
CA GLN A 108 -24.49 3.44 -4.31
C GLN A 108 -24.23 4.95 -4.18
N GLY A 109 -25.27 5.76 -4.34
CA GLY A 109 -25.19 7.22 -4.10
C GLY A 109 -24.20 7.94 -5.02
N GLY A 110 -23.98 7.44 -6.24
CA GLY A 110 -23.04 8.03 -7.19
C GLY A 110 -21.56 7.72 -6.92
N ALA A 111 -21.24 6.75 -6.05
CA ALA A 111 -19.89 6.22 -5.93
C ALA A 111 -19.36 5.74 -7.30
N ALA A 112 -18.10 6.03 -7.61
CA ALA A 112 -17.51 5.77 -8.91
C ALA A 112 -16.09 5.20 -8.83
N LEU A 113 -15.76 4.26 -9.69
CA LEU A 113 -14.42 3.63 -9.80
C LEU A 113 -13.60 4.27 -10.93
N GLY A 114 -12.30 3.98 -10.95
CA GLY A 114 -11.38 4.43 -11.99
C GLY A 114 -10.72 5.80 -11.73
N ALA A 115 -10.84 6.36 -10.52
CA ALA A 115 -10.04 7.52 -10.12
C ALA A 115 -8.58 7.09 -9.88
N ALA A 116 -7.61 8.00 -9.96
CA ALA A 116 -6.21 7.65 -9.65
C ALA A 116 -6.07 7.22 -8.17
N GLY A 117 -5.62 5.98 -7.96
CA GLY A 117 -5.46 5.38 -6.63
C GLY A 117 -4.11 5.66 -5.99
N GLN A 118 -3.91 5.11 -4.80
CA GLN A 118 -2.58 5.03 -4.18
C GLN A 118 -1.73 3.97 -4.92
N ALA A 119 -2.36 2.89 -5.34
CA ALA A 119 -1.87 1.98 -6.37
C ALA A 119 -3.01 1.78 -7.39
N GLY A 120 -2.69 1.59 -8.68
CA GLY A 120 -3.74 1.38 -9.69
C GLY A 120 -4.82 2.48 -9.70
N THR A 121 -6.06 2.10 -9.43
CA THR A 121 -7.21 3.01 -9.33
C THR A 121 -7.87 2.98 -7.94
N ALA A 122 -8.72 3.96 -7.66
CA ALA A 122 -9.47 4.06 -6.41
C ALA A 122 -10.94 4.36 -6.65
N MET A 123 -11.74 4.12 -5.59
CA MET A 123 -13.13 4.52 -5.52
C MET A 123 -13.26 5.98 -5.07
N ARG A 124 -14.03 6.76 -5.81
CA ARG A 124 -14.47 8.12 -5.47
C ARG A 124 -15.80 8.10 -4.73
N LEU A 125 -15.83 8.83 -3.64
CA LEU A 125 -17.01 9.07 -2.82
C LEU A 125 -17.24 10.58 -2.65
N ASP A 126 -18.50 10.99 -2.79
CA ASP A 126 -19.00 12.35 -2.57
C ASP A 126 -20.04 12.34 -1.44
N ASP A 127 -19.84 13.21 -0.47
CA ASP A 127 -20.72 13.33 0.68
C ASP A 127 -22.08 13.95 0.33
N MET A 128 -22.14 14.79 -0.70
CA MET A 128 -23.37 15.45 -1.16
C MET A 128 -24.34 14.47 -1.79
N THR A 129 -23.84 13.47 -2.51
CA THR A 129 -24.65 12.39 -3.11
C THR A 129 -24.80 11.18 -2.21
N GLN A 130 -24.20 11.23 -1.00
CA GLN A 130 -24.16 10.12 -0.04
C GLN A 130 -23.54 8.85 -0.66
N ALA A 131 -22.52 9.05 -1.49
CA ALA A 131 -21.82 7.96 -2.16
C ALA A 131 -21.19 7.01 -1.13
N HIS A 132 -21.39 5.71 -1.35
CA HIS A 132 -20.82 4.66 -0.51
C HIS A 132 -20.78 3.33 -1.27
N ALA A 133 -20.07 2.37 -0.71
CA ALA A 133 -20.20 0.96 -1.08
C ALA A 133 -20.47 0.13 0.16
N GLY A 134 -21.10 -1.04 0.01
CA GLY A 134 -21.30 -1.92 1.14
C GLY A 134 -21.70 -3.34 0.76
N THR A 135 -21.59 -4.23 1.73
CA THR A 135 -22.07 -5.61 1.65
C THR A 135 -23.51 -5.69 2.17
N ASP A 136 -24.21 -6.78 1.83
CA ASP A 136 -25.57 -7.06 2.31
C ASP A 136 -25.60 -7.76 3.68
N ARG A 137 -24.45 -8.27 4.13
CA ARG A 137 -24.28 -9.06 5.36
C ARG A 137 -23.00 -8.64 6.11
N PRO A 138 -22.90 -8.92 7.43
CA PRO A 138 -21.72 -8.59 8.20
C PRO A 138 -20.52 -9.40 7.73
N LEU A 139 -19.34 -8.77 7.70
CA LEU A 139 -18.08 -9.44 7.35
C LEU A 139 -17.39 -10.05 8.55
N ILE A 140 -17.55 -9.44 9.73
CA ILE A 140 -16.82 -9.81 10.93
C ILE A 140 -17.75 -9.87 12.15
N ASN A 141 -17.37 -10.72 13.11
CA ASN A 141 -17.99 -10.70 14.43
C ASN A 141 -17.31 -9.61 15.29
N THR A 142 -17.99 -8.47 15.47
CA THR A 142 -17.47 -7.32 16.23
C THR A 142 -17.29 -7.59 17.73
N MET A 143 -17.71 -8.74 18.26
CA MET A 143 -17.43 -9.14 19.64
C MET A 143 -16.09 -9.88 19.78
N ARG A 144 -15.47 -10.31 18.68
CA ARG A 144 -14.16 -10.98 18.66
C ARG A 144 -13.06 -10.00 18.29
N SER A 145 -11.81 -10.44 18.34
CA SER A 145 -10.70 -9.64 17.80
C SER A 145 -10.84 -9.49 16.29
N PHE A 146 -10.55 -8.31 15.76
CA PHE A 146 -10.58 -8.05 14.33
C PHE A 146 -9.70 -6.85 13.97
N ALA A 147 -9.43 -6.68 12.68
CA ALA A 147 -8.78 -5.50 12.16
C ALA A 147 -9.36 -5.11 10.80
N VAL A 148 -9.30 -3.82 10.49
CA VAL A 148 -9.69 -3.26 9.20
C VAL A 148 -8.64 -2.27 8.73
N SER A 149 -8.40 -2.21 7.44
CA SER A 149 -7.49 -1.23 6.85
C SER A 149 -8.02 -0.65 5.55
N ALA A 150 -7.55 0.56 5.23
CA ALA A 150 -7.76 1.18 3.93
C ALA A 150 -6.67 2.22 3.66
N TRP A 151 -6.36 2.41 2.39
CA TRP A 151 -5.76 3.65 1.93
C TRP A 151 -6.85 4.68 1.68
N VAL A 152 -6.67 5.87 2.25
CA VAL A 152 -7.68 6.93 2.20
C VAL A 152 -7.08 8.26 1.83
N ARG A 153 -7.84 9.07 1.11
CA ARG A 153 -7.53 10.47 0.86
C ARG A 153 -8.77 11.30 1.13
N LEU A 154 -8.78 11.96 2.29
CA LEU A 154 -9.88 12.80 2.75
C LEU A 154 -9.76 14.22 2.17
N GLU A 155 -10.82 14.73 1.55
CA GLU A 155 -10.79 16.04 0.89
C GLU A 155 -11.43 17.15 1.74
N LYS A 156 -12.41 16.82 2.58
CA LYS A 156 -13.11 17.77 3.47
C LYS A 156 -13.11 17.27 4.92
N GLY A 157 -12.48 18.03 5.81
CA GLY A 157 -12.43 17.78 7.26
C GLY A 157 -13.36 18.69 8.09
N ASP A 158 -14.47 19.14 7.51
CA ASP A 158 -15.44 20.06 8.11
C ASP A 158 -16.38 19.40 9.14
N ARG A 159 -16.48 18.07 9.11
CA ARG A 159 -17.31 17.24 9.98
C ARG A 159 -16.63 15.89 10.21
N THR A 160 -17.14 15.11 11.15
CA THR A 160 -16.72 13.72 11.33
C THR A 160 -17.06 12.91 10.09
N ARG A 161 -16.07 12.19 9.53
CA ARG A 161 -16.21 11.40 8.30
C ARG A 161 -15.75 9.97 8.56
N THR A 162 -16.57 8.97 8.25
CA THR A 162 -16.26 7.56 8.49
C THR A 162 -15.97 6.85 7.18
N VAL A 163 -14.77 6.24 7.09
CA VAL A 163 -14.38 5.48 5.89
C VAL A 163 -14.83 4.03 5.96
N LEU A 164 -14.71 3.36 7.11
CA LEU A 164 -15.10 1.97 7.29
C LEU A 164 -15.96 1.82 8.53
N SER A 165 -17.04 1.06 8.42
CA SER A 165 -17.90 0.68 9.55
C SER A 165 -18.62 -0.63 9.26
N GLN A 166 -19.27 -1.21 10.27
CA GLN A 166 -20.24 -2.29 10.10
C GLN A 166 -21.50 -1.91 10.85
N ASP A 167 -22.64 -1.97 10.18
CA ASP A 167 -23.89 -1.46 10.74
C ASP A 167 -24.47 -2.39 11.80
N GLY A 168 -25.08 -1.80 12.84
CA GLY A 168 -26.00 -2.46 13.74
C GLY A 168 -27.44 -1.97 13.51
N THR A 169 -28.27 -2.09 14.55
CA THR A 169 -29.67 -1.69 14.49
C THR A 169 -29.81 -0.17 14.37
N SER A 170 -29.15 0.58 15.26
CA SER A 170 -29.23 2.04 15.32
C SER A 170 -27.87 2.72 15.21
N ARG A 171 -26.78 2.02 15.47
CA ARG A 171 -25.42 2.55 15.38
C ARG A 171 -24.50 1.56 14.68
N SER A 172 -23.35 2.00 14.18
CA SER A 172 -22.33 1.08 13.68
C SER A 172 -21.51 0.47 14.82
N GLY A 173 -21.10 -0.79 14.66
CA GLY A 173 -20.31 -1.53 15.65
C GLY A 173 -18.90 -1.02 15.85
N PHE A 174 -18.34 -0.38 14.83
CA PHE A 174 -17.08 0.35 14.89
C PHE A 174 -17.07 1.45 13.83
N TYR A 175 -16.14 2.39 13.98
CA TYR A 175 -15.93 3.49 13.06
C TYR A 175 -14.43 3.71 12.88
N LEU A 176 -13.91 3.49 11.67
CA LEU A 176 -12.62 4.02 11.26
C LEU A 176 -12.86 5.35 10.57
N LYS A 177 -12.47 6.45 11.22
CA LYS A 177 -12.98 7.79 10.90
C LYS A 177 -11.94 8.89 11.03
N TYR A 178 -12.23 10.03 10.42
CA TYR A 178 -11.74 11.34 10.81
C TYR A 178 -12.68 11.93 11.86
N ASP A 179 -12.14 12.30 13.01
CA ASP A 179 -12.88 12.98 14.08
C ASP A 179 -12.64 14.49 14.01
N ALA A 180 -13.69 15.26 13.70
CA ALA A 180 -13.55 16.70 13.48
C ALA A 180 -13.28 17.51 14.75
N ALA A 181 -13.72 17.02 15.92
CA ALA A 181 -13.50 17.72 17.18
C ALA A 181 -12.01 17.72 17.56
N TYR A 182 -11.30 16.63 17.26
CA TYR A 182 -9.87 16.48 17.53
C TYR A 182 -8.99 16.69 16.29
N GLN A 183 -9.59 16.80 15.11
CA GLN A 183 -8.92 16.85 13.80
C GLN A 183 -7.96 15.68 13.56
N LYS A 184 -8.31 14.50 14.06
CA LYS A 184 -7.44 13.31 14.09
C LYS A 184 -8.09 12.11 13.43
N TRP A 185 -7.27 11.16 13.01
CA TRP A 185 -7.75 9.83 12.69
C TRP A 185 -8.14 9.13 13.97
N ALA A 186 -9.28 8.45 13.97
CA ALA A 186 -9.79 7.74 15.12
C ALA A 186 -10.32 6.36 14.72
N PHE A 187 -10.09 5.39 15.59
CA PHE A 187 -10.79 4.11 15.56
C PHE A 187 -11.63 4.02 16.81
N SER A 188 -12.94 3.88 16.64
CA SER A 188 -13.88 3.99 17.74
C SER A 188 -14.97 2.92 17.74
N ARG A 189 -15.50 2.63 18.92
CA ARG A 189 -16.66 1.78 19.16
C ARG A 189 -17.58 2.44 20.17
N VAL A 190 -18.88 2.34 19.97
CA VAL A 190 -19.87 2.83 20.94
C VAL A 190 -20.29 1.75 21.92
N LYS A 191 -20.65 2.18 23.13
CA LYS A 191 -20.99 1.28 24.25
C LYS A 191 -22.27 0.49 24.04
N VAL A 192 -23.28 1.09 23.42
CA VAL A 192 -24.58 0.45 23.13
C VAL A 192 -25.00 0.72 21.68
N ASP A 193 -25.72 -0.21 21.06
CA ASP A 193 -26.34 -0.04 19.74
C ASP A 193 -27.59 0.85 19.84
N THR A 194 -28.48 0.52 20.78
CA THR A 194 -29.76 1.19 21.01
C THR A 194 -29.79 1.89 22.38
N GLY A 195 -30.56 2.97 22.49
CA GLY A 195 -30.67 3.81 23.69
C GLY A 195 -29.85 5.10 23.65
N ASP A 196 -29.85 5.83 24.76
CA ASP A 196 -29.35 7.20 24.83
C ASP A 196 -27.87 7.31 25.26
N ASP A 197 -27.25 6.23 25.73
CA ASP A 197 -25.84 6.25 26.14
C ASP A 197 -24.95 6.39 24.90
N THR A 198 -24.38 7.56 24.67
CA THR A 198 -23.53 7.87 23.51
C THR A 198 -22.04 7.63 23.77
N THR A 199 -21.68 6.99 24.88
CA THR A 199 -20.28 6.73 25.24
C THR A 199 -19.56 5.97 24.14
N ALA A 200 -18.40 6.49 23.73
CA ALA A 200 -17.53 5.86 22.75
C ALA A 200 -16.14 5.59 23.35
N TYR A 201 -15.61 4.40 23.06
CA TYR A 201 -14.21 4.05 23.27
C TYR A 201 -13.44 4.47 22.00
N GLN A 202 -12.39 5.27 22.14
CA GLN A 202 -11.68 5.83 20.98
C GLN A 202 -10.17 5.69 21.14
N ALA A 203 -9.52 5.24 20.06
CA ALA A 203 -8.09 5.33 19.83
C ALA A 203 -7.84 6.45 18.80
N PHE A 204 -6.79 7.26 18.97
CA PHE A 204 -6.50 8.41 18.12
C PHE A 204 -5.11 8.36 17.51
N SER A 205 -4.94 8.98 16.34
CA SER A 205 -3.62 9.29 15.82
C SER A 205 -2.85 10.26 16.72
N LYS A 206 -1.51 10.14 16.71
CA LYS A 206 -0.63 11.08 17.43
C LYS A 206 -0.76 12.48 16.84
N GLU A 207 -0.58 12.58 15.53
CA GLU A 207 -0.67 13.82 14.77
C GLU A 207 -2.08 14.07 14.19
N PRO A 208 -2.45 15.34 13.96
CA PRO A 208 -3.65 15.68 13.19
C PRO A 208 -3.66 15.06 11.80
N ALA A 209 -4.86 14.83 11.25
CA ALA A 209 -5.01 14.32 9.90
C ALA A 209 -4.65 15.38 8.86
N VAL A 210 -3.93 14.97 7.81
CA VAL A 210 -3.57 15.83 6.68
C VAL A 210 -4.55 15.57 5.53
N LEU A 211 -5.28 16.62 5.13
CA LEU A 211 -6.23 16.54 4.02
C LEU A 211 -5.51 16.42 2.68
N ASN A 212 -6.20 15.87 1.68
CA ASN A 212 -5.76 15.73 0.29
C ASN A 212 -4.47 14.92 0.09
N SER A 213 -4.06 14.14 1.09
CA SER A 213 -2.91 13.24 1.05
C SER A 213 -3.35 11.80 1.28
N TRP A 214 -2.75 10.85 0.55
CA TRP A 214 -2.97 9.43 0.80
C TRP A 214 -2.41 9.04 2.17
N THR A 215 -3.24 8.39 2.97
CA THR A 215 -2.92 7.91 4.31
C THR A 215 -3.39 6.47 4.45
N HIS A 216 -2.53 5.58 4.91
CA HIS A 216 -2.92 4.21 5.26
C HIS A 216 -3.40 4.20 6.70
N LEU A 217 -4.60 3.68 6.93
CA LEU A 217 -5.20 3.54 8.25
C LEU A 217 -5.42 2.07 8.56
N VAL A 218 -5.07 1.64 9.77
CA VAL A 218 -5.43 0.32 10.32
C VAL A 218 -6.11 0.54 11.66
N GLY A 219 -7.34 0.05 11.81
CA GLY A 219 -8.03 -0.06 13.09
C GLY A 219 -7.97 -1.49 13.59
N VAL A 220 -7.56 -1.69 14.85
CA VAL A 220 -7.45 -3.01 15.47
C VAL A 220 -8.25 -3.03 16.76
N TYR A 221 -9.11 -4.04 16.92
CA TYR A 221 -9.73 -4.37 18.19
C TYR A 221 -9.18 -5.70 18.69
N ASN A 222 -8.59 -5.69 19.89
CA ASN A 222 -8.08 -6.88 20.54
C ASN A 222 -9.01 -7.28 21.69
N ARG A 223 -9.74 -8.38 21.54
CA ARG A 223 -10.67 -8.88 22.56
C ARG A 223 -9.95 -9.38 23.82
N ASN A 224 -8.71 -9.86 23.71
CA ASN A 224 -7.96 -10.38 24.85
C ASN A 224 -7.49 -9.26 25.78
N SER A 225 -7.04 -8.13 25.22
CA SER A 225 -6.69 -6.95 26.02
C SER A 225 -7.87 -6.01 26.27
N GLY A 226 -8.97 -6.15 25.51
CA GLY A 226 -10.13 -5.29 25.62
C GLY A 226 -9.91 -3.88 25.07
N LYS A 227 -8.98 -3.68 24.14
CA LYS A 227 -8.61 -2.34 23.66
C LYS A 227 -8.69 -2.16 22.15
N LEU A 228 -8.92 -0.91 21.75
CA LEU A 228 -8.76 -0.45 20.37
C LEU A 228 -7.37 0.16 20.18
N GLN A 229 -6.80 -0.03 19.00
CA GLN A 229 -5.57 0.59 18.54
C GLN A 229 -5.77 1.10 17.12
N ILE A 230 -5.14 2.23 16.79
CA ILE A 230 -5.05 2.72 15.42
C ILE A 230 -3.60 2.78 14.97
N TYR A 231 -3.34 2.48 13.71
CA TYR A 231 -2.06 2.73 13.03
C TYR A 231 -2.29 3.68 11.86
N VAL A 232 -1.39 4.64 11.70
CA VAL A 232 -1.41 5.63 10.62
C VAL A 232 -0.08 5.56 9.90
N ASN A 233 -0.11 5.22 8.61
CA ASN A 233 1.10 4.98 7.82
C ASN A 233 2.07 3.99 8.48
N GLY A 234 1.52 2.98 9.17
CA GLY A 234 2.28 1.93 9.85
C GLY A 234 2.71 2.29 11.28
N ASP A 235 2.64 3.56 11.65
CA ASP A 235 3.00 4.00 13.00
C ASP A 235 1.81 3.91 13.97
N PRO A 236 2.01 3.40 15.20
CA PRO A 236 0.94 3.29 16.18
C PRO A 236 0.52 4.66 16.72
N GLY A 237 -0.79 4.88 16.77
CA GLY A 237 -1.47 5.92 17.55
C GLY A 237 -1.61 5.56 19.03
N THR A 238 -2.59 6.14 19.71
CA THR A 238 -2.93 5.80 21.10
C THR A 238 -3.75 4.51 21.18
N GLU A 239 -3.72 3.86 22.34
CA GLU A 239 -4.75 2.89 22.71
C GLU A 239 -6.02 3.61 23.19
N SER A 240 -7.17 2.93 23.12
CA SER A 240 -8.39 3.38 23.82
C SER A 240 -8.37 3.02 25.31
N PRO A 241 -9.29 3.59 26.11
CA PRO A 241 -9.71 2.99 27.37
C PRO A 241 -10.23 1.56 27.16
N ASP A 242 -10.36 0.81 28.27
CA ASP A 242 -10.87 -0.56 28.25
C ASP A 242 -12.32 -0.60 27.75
N VAL A 243 -12.56 -1.43 26.73
CA VAL A 243 -13.86 -1.66 26.12
C VAL A 243 -14.63 -2.65 26.98
N SER A 244 -15.46 -2.11 27.87
CA SER A 244 -16.24 -2.90 28.85
C SER A 244 -17.57 -3.44 28.32
N SER A 245 -18.09 -2.90 27.21
CA SER A 245 -19.36 -3.33 26.61
C SER A 245 -19.16 -3.88 25.20
N LEU A 246 -19.80 -5.02 24.93
CA LEU A 246 -19.71 -5.72 23.65
C LEU A 246 -21.10 -6.07 23.15
N TRP A 247 -21.32 -5.80 21.88
CA TRP A 247 -22.55 -6.12 21.17
C TRP A 247 -22.21 -6.45 19.72
N LEU A 248 -22.99 -7.33 19.11
CA LEU A 248 -22.80 -7.77 17.74
C LEU A 248 -23.45 -6.76 16.79
N ALA A 249 -22.66 -6.20 15.88
CA ALA A 249 -23.20 -5.45 14.74
C ALA A 249 -23.42 -6.44 13.60
N ASP A 250 -24.67 -6.77 13.32
CA ASP A 250 -25.09 -7.83 12.40
C ASP A 250 -25.54 -7.31 11.03
N GLY A 251 -25.41 -6.00 10.79
CA GLY A 251 -25.66 -5.36 9.51
C GLY A 251 -24.45 -5.41 8.57
N GLY A 252 -24.68 -4.98 7.33
CA GLY A 252 -23.67 -4.96 6.27
C GLY A 252 -22.45 -4.10 6.60
N PHE A 253 -21.28 -4.53 6.11
CA PHE A 253 -20.07 -3.73 6.15
C PHE A 253 -20.18 -2.55 5.18
N GLN A 254 -19.80 -1.36 5.63
CA GLN A 254 -19.93 -0.11 4.89
C GLN A 254 -18.56 0.49 4.61
N ILE A 255 -18.40 1.01 3.39
CA ILE A 255 -17.27 1.79 2.92
C ILE A 255 -17.81 3.16 2.54
N GLY A 256 -17.37 4.20 3.26
CA GLY A 256 -17.71 5.59 2.98
C GLY A 256 -18.84 6.18 3.80
N ARG A 257 -19.34 5.48 4.82
CA ARG A 257 -20.37 5.99 5.74
C ARG A 257 -20.40 5.20 7.04
N SER A 258 -21.25 5.66 7.95
CA SER A 258 -21.65 4.94 9.15
C SER A 258 -23.14 5.09 9.42
N LYS A 259 -23.59 4.51 10.53
CA LYS A 259 -24.95 4.60 11.04
C LYS A 259 -24.94 5.22 12.43
N TRP A 260 -25.86 6.17 12.66
CA TRP A 260 -26.06 6.85 13.93
C TRP A 260 -27.53 7.18 14.14
N ALA A 261 -28.05 6.84 15.33
CA ALA A 261 -29.47 7.03 15.69
C ALA A 261 -30.45 6.49 14.62
N GLY A 262 -30.12 5.36 14.00
CA GLY A 262 -30.93 4.71 12.96
C GLY A 262 -30.78 5.31 11.55
N LEU A 263 -30.01 6.39 11.39
CA LEU A 263 -29.82 7.08 10.13
C LEU A 263 -28.40 6.92 9.60
N GLN A 264 -28.23 6.99 8.28
CA GLN A 264 -26.90 6.99 7.67
C GLN A 264 -26.22 8.33 7.89
N ALA A 265 -24.96 8.29 8.34
CA ALA A 265 -24.21 9.42 8.85
C ALA A 265 -22.73 9.38 8.42
N ASP A 266 -22.01 10.47 8.68
CA ASP A 266 -20.57 10.61 8.49
C ASP A 266 -20.07 10.23 7.09
N HIS A 267 -20.83 10.57 6.05
CA HIS A 267 -20.51 10.27 4.65
C HIS A 267 -19.12 10.80 4.26
N TRP A 268 -18.31 9.95 3.65
CA TRP A 268 -16.91 10.21 3.33
C TRP A 268 -16.74 11.03 2.03
N PRO A 269 -16.07 12.19 2.08
CA PRO A 269 -15.69 12.94 0.89
C PRO A 269 -14.23 12.66 0.48
N GLY A 270 -14.03 11.92 -0.61
CA GLY A 270 -12.69 11.72 -1.16
C GLY A 270 -12.49 10.38 -1.84
N LEU A 271 -11.28 9.83 -1.73
CA LEU A 271 -10.87 8.58 -2.37
C LEU A 271 -10.59 7.49 -1.33
N VAL A 272 -10.93 6.26 -1.68
CA VAL A 272 -10.68 5.05 -0.90
C VAL A 272 -10.11 3.97 -1.81
N ASP A 273 -9.08 3.28 -1.31
CA ASP A 273 -8.30 2.27 -2.03
C ASP A 273 -7.89 1.14 -1.06
N ASP A 274 -7.64 -0.06 -1.58
CA ASP A 274 -7.06 -1.20 -0.88
C ASP A 274 -7.67 -1.47 0.52
N VAL A 275 -8.99 -1.66 0.54
CA VAL A 275 -9.75 -1.95 1.76
C VAL A 275 -9.54 -3.41 2.14
N ARG A 276 -9.06 -3.69 3.35
CA ARG A 276 -8.87 -5.06 3.85
C ARG A 276 -9.57 -5.25 5.19
N VAL A 277 -10.08 -6.44 5.42
CA VAL A 277 -10.78 -6.85 6.63
C VAL A 277 -10.19 -8.15 7.12
N TYR A 278 -9.93 -8.24 8.41
CA TYR A 278 -9.29 -9.38 9.07
C TYR A 278 -10.12 -9.79 10.28
N ASP A 279 -10.33 -11.10 10.44
CA ASP A 279 -10.98 -11.71 11.61
C ASP A 279 -9.99 -11.98 12.77
N ARG A 280 -8.85 -11.29 12.73
CA ARG A 280 -7.76 -11.34 13.72
C ARG A 280 -7.18 -9.95 13.93
N ILE A 281 -6.30 -9.84 14.93
CA ILE A 281 -5.50 -8.63 15.12
C ILE A 281 -4.39 -8.52 14.06
N ILE A 282 -4.04 -7.28 13.73
CA ILE A 282 -2.84 -6.93 12.97
C ILE A 282 -1.81 -6.37 13.96
N GLY A 283 -0.59 -6.89 13.91
CA GLY A 283 0.51 -6.44 14.76
C GLY A 283 1.22 -5.20 14.20
N PRO A 284 2.09 -4.54 14.99
CA PRO A 284 2.79 -3.33 14.56
C PRO A 284 3.70 -3.56 13.34
N GLN A 285 4.42 -4.69 13.28
CA GLN A 285 5.28 -5.01 12.14
C GLN A 285 4.45 -5.20 10.86
N GLU A 286 3.37 -5.98 10.95
CA GLU A 286 2.47 -6.21 9.82
C GLU A 286 1.83 -4.90 9.35
N ALA A 287 1.41 -4.02 10.27
CA ALA A 287 0.88 -2.70 9.92
C ALA A 287 1.91 -1.83 9.17
N GLN A 288 3.21 -1.95 9.47
CA GLN A 288 4.28 -1.29 8.73
C GLN A 288 4.49 -1.91 7.34
N GLU A 289 4.46 -3.24 7.25
CA GLU A 289 4.59 -3.97 5.99
C GLU A 289 3.45 -3.62 5.03
N MET A 290 2.22 -3.42 5.52
CA MET A 290 1.08 -2.99 4.71
C MET A 290 1.26 -1.63 4.02
N VAL A 291 2.12 -0.76 4.58
CA VAL A 291 2.44 0.56 4.00
C VAL A 291 3.65 0.50 3.08
N THR A 292 4.48 -0.53 3.26
CA THR A 292 5.70 -0.72 2.50
C THR A 292 5.34 -1.27 1.12
N GLN A 293 5.02 -0.37 0.19
CA GLN A 293 5.16 -0.71 -1.22
C GLN A 293 6.63 -1.09 -1.43
N HIS A 294 6.90 -2.31 -1.87
CA HIS A 294 8.26 -2.68 -2.28
C HIS A 294 8.74 -1.58 -3.24
N PRO A 295 9.87 -0.91 -2.95
CA PRO A 295 10.37 0.15 -3.82
C PRO A 295 10.57 -0.45 -5.21
N VAL A 296 9.70 -0.09 -6.14
CA VAL A 296 9.85 -0.49 -7.54
C VAL A 296 11.01 0.34 -8.08
N LEU A 297 12.13 -0.30 -8.37
CA LEU A 297 13.28 0.32 -9.00
C LEU A 297 12.85 0.87 -10.38
N LYS A 298 12.50 2.15 -10.45
CA LYS A 298 12.01 2.79 -11.69
C LYS A 298 13.09 2.92 -12.76
N ALA A 299 14.33 3.13 -12.34
CA ALA A 299 15.50 3.08 -13.20
C ALA A 299 16.75 2.82 -12.35
N ARG A 300 17.74 2.17 -12.96
CA ARG A 300 19.10 2.07 -12.42
C ARG A 300 20.09 2.17 -13.57
N TRP A 301 21.00 3.14 -13.49
CA TRP A 301 22.11 3.24 -14.44
C TRP A 301 23.37 2.65 -13.79
N VAL A 302 23.94 1.62 -14.43
CA VAL A 302 25.13 0.88 -14.01
C VAL A 302 26.38 1.52 -14.63
N LEU A 303 26.91 2.56 -13.98
CA LEU A 303 27.93 3.45 -14.55
C LEU A 303 29.39 2.93 -14.38
N ASN A 304 29.64 1.63 -14.48
CA ASN A 304 30.90 1.01 -14.00
C ASN A 304 31.65 0.07 -14.96
N GLN A 305 31.36 0.04 -16.27
CA GLN A 305 32.07 -0.76 -17.28
C GLN A 305 32.21 -0.04 -18.65
N GLU A 306 33.24 -0.40 -19.42
CA GLU A 306 33.55 0.00 -20.82
C GLU A 306 33.42 -1.21 -21.78
N PRO A 307 33.15 -1.05 -23.09
CA PRO A 307 32.95 0.19 -23.86
C PRO A 307 31.52 0.72 -23.81
N VAL A 308 31.35 2.03 -23.97
CA VAL A 308 30.06 2.74 -23.88
C VAL A 308 29.53 3.13 -25.27
N ASP A 309 28.38 2.60 -25.65
CA ASP A 309 27.51 3.18 -26.68
C ASP A 309 26.75 4.41 -26.10
N ASP A 310 26.50 5.44 -26.93
CA ASP A 310 25.99 6.78 -26.54
C ASP A 310 24.65 6.79 -25.75
N ALA A 311 23.99 5.65 -25.58
CA ALA A 311 22.74 5.49 -24.88
C ALA A 311 22.88 4.44 -23.75
N PHE A 312 23.09 4.91 -22.52
CA PHE A 312 23.09 4.01 -21.37
C PHE A 312 21.70 3.39 -21.18
N LYS A 313 21.59 2.05 -21.27
CA LYS A 313 20.34 1.33 -21.00
C LYS A 313 20.39 0.73 -19.59
N GLY A 314 19.54 1.23 -18.70
CA GLY A 314 19.26 0.56 -17.41
C GLY A 314 18.50 -0.76 -17.61
N PRO A 315 18.01 -1.41 -16.53
CA PRO A 315 17.08 -2.54 -16.62
C PRO A 315 15.93 -2.25 -17.59
N ALA A 316 15.35 -3.30 -18.19
CA ALA A 316 14.26 -3.20 -19.15
C ALA A 316 13.19 -2.18 -18.72
N GLY A 317 12.98 -1.12 -19.53
CA GLY A 317 12.04 -0.04 -19.23
C GLY A 317 12.65 1.26 -18.66
N SER A 318 13.95 1.28 -18.33
CA SER A 318 14.63 2.51 -17.90
C SER A 318 14.81 3.49 -19.08
N PRO A 319 14.56 4.80 -18.91
CA PRO A 319 14.91 5.79 -19.93
C PRO A 319 16.42 5.81 -20.19
N ALA A 320 16.82 5.98 -21.45
CA ALA A 320 18.22 6.13 -21.81
C ALA A 320 18.84 7.34 -21.09
N LEU A 321 20.10 7.23 -20.69
CA LEU A 321 20.89 8.36 -20.17
C LEU A 321 21.80 8.88 -21.30
N SER A 322 21.75 10.18 -21.57
CA SER A 322 22.59 10.88 -22.52
C SER A 322 23.64 11.72 -21.78
N LEU A 323 24.87 11.71 -22.27
CA LEU A 323 26.00 12.44 -21.69
C LEU A 323 26.26 13.72 -22.47
N HIS A 324 26.53 14.82 -21.76
CA HIS A 324 26.69 16.16 -22.33
C HIS A 324 27.95 16.85 -21.84
N ASN A 325 28.46 17.76 -22.67
CA ASN A 325 29.59 18.64 -22.38
C ASN A 325 30.84 17.90 -21.87
N GLY A 326 31.17 16.76 -22.49
CA GLY A 326 32.34 15.96 -22.14
C GLY A 326 32.19 15.05 -20.92
N ALA A 327 30.96 14.86 -20.41
CA ALA A 327 30.69 13.79 -19.45
C ALA A 327 31.02 12.42 -20.07
N ALA A 328 31.74 11.57 -19.33
CA ALA A 328 32.16 10.25 -19.81
C ALA A 328 32.20 9.26 -18.65
N ILE A 329 32.05 7.97 -18.96
CA ILE A 329 32.49 6.91 -18.05
C ILE A 329 34.00 6.81 -18.18
N VAL A 330 34.70 6.80 -17.05
CA VAL A 330 36.18 6.81 -17.04
C VAL A 330 36.69 5.73 -16.10
N ASP A 331 37.68 4.97 -16.58
CA ASP A 331 38.37 3.97 -15.78
C ASP A 331 39.11 4.63 -14.61
N GLY A 332 39.05 4.01 -13.43
CA GLY A 332 39.54 4.58 -12.16
C GLY A 332 38.59 5.57 -11.47
N ALA A 333 37.50 6.01 -12.11
CA ALA A 333 36.49 6.89 -11.49
C ALA A 333 35.47 6.13 -10.61
N GLY A 334 35.57 4.80 -10.54
CA GLY A 334 34.66 3.94 -9.76
C GLY A 334 34.73 4.15 -8.24
N ILE A 335 33.59 3.92 -7.58
CA ILE A 335 33.41 4.09 -6.13
C ILE A 335 33.00 2.73 -5.54
N GLY A 336 33.91 2.10 -4.80
CA GLY A 336 33.72 0.79 -4.17
C GLY A 336 34.87 -0.19 -4.48
N LEU A 337 34.95 -1.31 -3.77
CA LEU A 337 36.04 -2.29 -3.90
C LEU A 337 36.06 -3.05 -5.25
N THR A 338 34.97 -3.02 -6.01
CA THR A 338 34.79 -3.79 -7.27
C THR A 338 34.44 -2.92 -8.48
N ALA A 339 34.32 -1.60 -8.32
CA ALA A 339 33.95 -0.69 -9.42
C ALA A 339 35.22 -0.11 -10.04
N VAL A 340 35.55 -0.57 -11.25
CA VAL A 340 36.73 -0.11 -12.01
C VAL A 340 36.48 1.25 -12.68
N ALA A 341 35.29 1.49 -13.25
CA ALA A 341 34.93 2.76 -13.89
C ALA A 341 33.81 3.52 -13.17
N GLY A 342 33.66 4.82 -13.48
CA GLY A 342 32.62 5.71 -12.93
C GLY A 342 32.29 6.89 -13.84
N LEU A 343 31.12 7.51 -13.67
CA LEU A 343 30.76 8.74 -14.40
C LEU A 343 31.59 9.94 -13.91
N GLN A 344 32.41 10.49 -14.79
CA GLN A 344 33.18 11.69 -14.53
C GLN A 344 32.46 12.93 -15.09
N LEU A 345 32.34 13.96 -14.25
CA LEU A 345 31.74 15.24 -14.58
C LEU A 345 32.77 16.36 -14.32
N ASP A 346 33.09 17.15 -15.34
CA ASP A 346 33.96 18.32 -15.23
C ASP A 346 33.13 19.62 -15.04
N PRO A 347 33.30 20.35 -13.91
CA PRO A 347 32.62 21.61 -13.69
C PRO A 347 33.03 22.73 -14.65
N THR A 348 34.24 22.66 -15.24
CA THR A 348 34.77 23.66 -16.18
C THR A 348 34.03 23.61 -17.51
N THR A 349 33.74 22.40 -17.99
CA THR A 349 32.95 22.19 -19.20
C THR A 349 31.44 22.20 -18.93
N LYS A 350 31.03 22.22 -17.66
CA LYS A 350 29.63 22.05 -17.23
C LYS A 350 29.06 20.72 -17.71
N ALA A 351 29.85 19.65 -17.57
CA ALA A 351 29.47 18.27 -17.89
C ALA A 351 28.24 17.82 -17.09
N PHE A 352 27.30 17.14 -17.75
CA PHE A 352 26.12 16.54 -17.09
C PHE A 352 25.62 15.31 -17.84
N ALA A 353 24.74 14.54 -17.17
CA ALA A 353 24.01 13.42 -17.77
C ALA A 353 22.50 13.63 -17.57
N GLU A 354 21.69 13.34 -18.58
CA GLU A 354 20.24 13.51 -18.53
C GLU A 354 19.49 12.26 -19.00
N SER A 355 18.34 11.98 -18.38
CA SER A 355 17.48 10.87 -18.78
C SER A 355 16.48 11.32 -19.85
N ALA A 356 16.28 10.50 -20.89
CA ALA A 356 15.39 10.81 -22.02
C ALA A 356 13.90 10.98 -21.64
N ALA A 357 13.50 10.54 -20.44
CA ALA A 357 12.14 10.72 -19.92
C ALA A 357 12.13 10.89 -18.40
N ASN A 358 10.98 11.32 -17.86
CA ASN A 358 10.79 11.48 -16.43
C ASN A 358 10.81 10.13 -15.70
N VAL A 359 11.72 9.99 -14.73
CA VAL A 359 11.92 8.74 -13.99
C VAL A 359 11.12 8.70 -12.68
N VAL A 360 10.92 9.86 -12.05
CA VAL A 360 10.14 10.00 -10.80
C VAL A 360 9.11 11.13 -10.93
N LYS A 361 7.99 11.00 -10.21
CA LYS A 361 6.98 12.04 -10.03
C LYS A 361 7.31 12.83 -8.76
N THR A 362 7.55 14.13 -8.89
CA THR A 362 8.01 14.98 -7.77
C THR A 362 6.86 15.51 -6.90
N ASP A 363 5.62 15.32 -7.34
CA ASP A 363 4.38 15.53 -6.59
C ASP A 363 3.99 14.31 -5.73
N GLN A 364 4.84 13.27 -5.72
CA GLN A 364 4.70 12.05 -4.94
C GLN A 364 5.99 11.78 -4.13
N SER A 365 5.92 10.87 -3.16
CA SER A 365 7.12 10.43 -2.43
C SER A 365 8.07 9.67 -3.35
N PHE A 366 9.35 10.04 -3.36
CA PHE A 366 10.40 9.36 -4.14
C PHE A 366 11.71 9.27 -3.34
N THR A 367 12.56 8.30 -3.70
CA THR A 367 13.93 8.18 -3.17
C THR A 367 14.91 8.10 -4.34
N ILE A 368 16.01 8.86 -4.27
CA ILE A 368 17.16 8.76 -5.17
C ILE A 368 18.37 8.42 -4.30
N ALA A 369 19.11 7.37 -4.67
CA ALA A 369 20.29 6.94 -3.94
C ALA A 369 21.44 6.64 -4.91
N GLY A 370 22.67 7.00 -4.53
CA GLY A 370 23.87 6.79 -5.34
C GLY A 370 25.15 7.06 -4.54
N TRP A 371 26.27 6.55 -5.05
CA TRP A 371 27.61 6.80 -4.48
C TRP A 371 28.26 7.99 -5.20
N VAL A 372 28.89 8.90 -4.46
CA VAL A 372 29.56 10.10 -5.02
C VAL A 372 30.94 10.27 -4.39
N ARG A 373 31.96 10.56 -5.20
CA ARG A 373 33.33 10.87 -4.76
C ARG A 373 33.65 12.33 -5.15
N PRO A 374 33.79 13.25 -4.20
CA PRO A 374 34.24 14.60 -4.50
C PRO A 374 35.74 14.60 -4.85
N PRO A 375 36.21 15.50 -5.74
CA PRO A 375 37.64 15.68 -5.97
C PRO A 375 38.27 16.27 -4.70
N LEU A 376 39.26 15.55 -4.16
CA LEU A 376 40.12 15.88 -3.01
C LEU A 376 39.62 17.04 -2.10
N GLY A 377 38.82 16.68 -1.10
CA GLY A 377 38.38 17.60 -0.05
C GLY A 377 36.85 17.78 0.02
N ARG A 378 36.38 18.43 1.08
CA ARG A 378 34.96 18.82 1.20
C ARG A 378 34.68 19.97 0.23
N PRO A 379 33.57 19.94 -0.54
CA PRO A 379 33.20 21.05 -1.41
C PRO A 379 33.10 22.37 -0.63
N GLN A 380 33.83 23.39 -1.09
CA GLN A 380 33.84 24.74 -0.48
C GLN A 380 32.71 25.63 -1.02
N GLN A 381 31.97 25.17 -2.02
CA GLN A 381 30.81 25.83 -2.62
C GLN A 381 29.63 24.82 -2.76
N PRO A 382 28.37 25.28 -2.86
CA PRO A 382 27.23 24.40 -3.09
C PRO A 382 27.39 23.63 -4.41
N VAL A 383 27.29 22.30 -4.35
CA VAL A 383 27.31 21.41 -5.53
C VAL A 383 25.94 20.73 -5.64
N THR A 384 25.41 20.65 -6.85
CA THR A 384 24.12 19.97 -7.12
C THR A 384 24.37 18.65 -7.83
N VAL A 385 23.94 17.55 -7.22
CA VAL A 385 24.19 16.19 -7.74
C VAL A 385 23.03 15.69 -8.62
N SER A 386 21.81 16.18 -8.41
CA SER A 386 20.63 15.76 -9.19
C SER A 386 19.63 16.90 -9.37
N PRO A 387 19.85 17.82 -10.34
CA PRO A 387 18.91 18.88 -10.65
C PRO A 387 17.78 18.39 -11.57
N ARG A 388 16.59 18.99 -11.47
CA ARG A 388 15.51 18.84 -12.45
C ARG A 388 15.02 20.22 -12.91
N PRO A 389 15.07 20.56 -14.20
CA PRO A 389 14.53 21.82 -14.72
C PRO A 389 12.99 21.78 -14.80
N GLY A 390 12.32 22.88 -14.40
CA GLY A 390 10.87 23.09 -14.55
C GLY A 390 10.54 24.11 -15.66
N ARG A 391 9.33 24.03 -16.24
CA ARG A 391 8.93 24.76 -17.47
C ARG A 391 8.44 26.20 -17.25
N ILE A 392 8.73 26.85 -16.12
CA ILE A 392 8.31 28.24 -15.84
C ILE A 392 9.50 29.01 -15.22
N PRO A 393 9.95 30.16 -15.77
CA PRO A 393 10.83 31.07 -15.07
C PRO A 393 10.00 31.83 -14.03
N MET A 394 9.81 31.25 -12.85
CA MET A 394 9.12 31.93 -11.75
C MET A 394 10.06 32.97 -11.12
N ARG A 395 9.71 34.25 -11.31
CA ARG A 395 10.13 35.38 -10.46
C ARG A 395 9.55 35.20 -9.05
N SER A 396 10.15 34.33 -8.26
CA SER A 396 10.05 34.35 -6.80
C SER A 396 11.28 33.63 -6.29
N ARG A 397 12.14 34.33 -5.54
CA ARG A 397 13.32 33.72 -4.92
C ARG A 397 12.86 32.64 -3.94
N CYS A 398 12.78 31.39 -4.39
CA CYS A 398 12.95 30.26 -3.49
C CYS A 398 14.44 30.22 -3.16
N ALA A 399 14.77 30.58 -1.93
CA ALA A 399 16.06 30.20 -1.37
C ALA A 399 16.14 28.67 -1.46
N THR A 400 16.94 28.16 -2.40
CA THR A 400 17.52 26.84 -2.29
C THR A 400 18.26 26.85 -0.95
N SER A 401 17.65 26.31 0.10
CA SER A 401 18.40 26.02 1.31
C SER A 401 19.36 24.91 0.95
N PRO A 402 20.68 25.16 0.89
CA PRO A 402 21.63 24.07 0.81
C PRO A 402 21.41 23.21 2.06
N VAL A 403 21.38 21.89 1.90
CA VAL A 403 21.54 20.97 3.03
C VAL A 403 22.85 21.34 3.71
N ARG A 404 22.78 22.08 4.82
CA ARG A 404 23.95 22.47 5.61
C ARG A 404 24.37 21.27 6.44
N ILE A 405 25.45 20.61 6.06
CA ILE A 405 26.15 19.69 6.95
C ILE A 405 26.88 20.55 7.99
N ARG A 406 26.35 20.63 9.23
CA ARG A 406 27.08 21.25 10.35
C ARG A 406 28.09 20.26 10.95
N PRO A 407 29.28 20.71 11.38
CA PRO A 407 30.26 19.85 12.02
C PRO A 407 29.85 19.51 13.45
N CYS A 408 29.59 18.23 13.75
CA CYS A 408 29.74 17.70 15.11
C CYS A 408 31.15 17.12 15.24
N ARG A 409 31.87 17.51 16.29
CA ARG A 409 33.10 16.82 16.69
C ARG A 409 32.72 15.41 17.16
N GLY A 410 33.32 14.38 16.56
CA GLY A 410 33.21 12.99 17.03
C GLY A 410 32.66 12.03 15.97
N VAL A 411 33.49 11.03 15.65
CA VAL A 411 33.30 9.79 14.88
C VAL A 411 31.90 9.54 14.26
N GLY A 412 31.83 9.77 12.95
CA GLY A 412 31.07 9.03 11.92
C GLY A 412 29.66 8.47 12.21
N ARG A 413 28.62 9.29 11.99
CA ARG A 413 27.34 8.93 11.35
C ARG A 413 26.65 10.22 10.87
N SER A 414 26.24 10.29 9.60
CA SER A 414 25.51 11.44 9.04
C SER A 414 24.01 11.27 9.28
N ARG A 415 23.33 12.27 9.86
CA ARG A 415 21.87 12.28 10.07
C ARG A 415 21.22 13.32 9.16
N CYS A 416 20.12 12.98 8.51
CA CYS A 416 19.26 13.93 7.81
C CYS A 416 18.21 14.48 8.79
N GLU A 417 18.02 15.80 8.84
CA GLU A 417 16.94 16.46 9.57
C GLU A 417 16.06 17.25 8.59
N MET A 418 14.73 17.15 8.76
CA MET A 418 13.76 17.99 8.05
C MET A 418 13.39 19.22 8.91
N PRO A 419 13.06 20.38 8.31
CA PRO A 419 12.76 21.59 9.06
C PRO A 419 11.33 21.58 9.62
N THR A 420 11.18 21.92 10.90
CA THR A 420 9.90 22.33 11.50
C THR A 420 9.61 23.79 11.14
N THR A 421 8.43 24.06 10.56
CA THR A 421 7.94 25.42 10.29
C THR A 421 7.39 26.07 11.56
N ARG A 422 7.99 27.16 12.04
CA ARG A 422 7.32 28.11 12.97
C ARG A 422 6.57 29.18 12.15
N PRO A 423 5.38 29.62 12.58
CA PRO A 423 4.65 30.70 11.90
C PRO A 423 5.28 32.07 12.21
N PRO A 424 5.15 33.06 11.31
CA PRO A 424 5.70 34.40 11.52
C PRO A 424 4.82 35.20 12.50
N HIS A 425 5.44 35.81 13.49
CA HIS A 425 4.83 36.88 14.27
C HIS A 425 4.66 38.13 13.39
N ARG A 426 3.50 38.80 13.54
CA ARG A 426 3.32 40.20 13.17
C ARG A 426 4.09 41.11 14.12
#